data_AF-A0A087U6C8-F1
#
_entry.id   AF-A0A087U6C8-F1
#
_cell.length_a   1.000
_cell.length_b   1.000
_cell.length_c   1.000
_cell.angle_alpha   90.00
_cell.angle_beta   90.00
_cell.angle_gamma   90.00
#
_symmetry.space_group_name_H-M   'P 1'
#
loop_
_entity.id
_entity.type
_entity.pdbx_description
1 polymer ?
#
loop_
_entity_poly.entity_id
_entity_poly.type
_entity_poly.pdbx_seq_one_letter_code
_entity_poly.pdbx_strand_id
1 'polypeptide(L)'
;MLRDLGFGKTRMEELLKEEILEFLRCIEDYHGSPVKLADLLTSSTSNNIAALIFGKVLKPSDPKRQKLNYDLNEVGRIAGALFWQIFFPWIAAIMTFFNLGDKRKLSRALAEVKKYCRE
;
A
#
# COMPACT_ATOMS: atom_id res chain seq x y z
N MET A 1 8.17 -1.22 19.24
CA MET A 1 7.87 -1.47 17.81
C MET A 1 9.07 -1.21 16.91
N LEU A 2 9.50 0.03 16.65
CA LEU A 2 10.62 0.27 15.71
C LEU A 2 11.97 -0.30 16.18
N ARG A 3 12.27 -0.19 17.49
CA ARG A 3 13.47 -0.79 18.11
C ARG A 3 13.47 -2.32 18.03
N ASP A 4 12.29 -2.94 18.10
CA ASP A 4 12.11 -4.41 18.04
C ASP A 4 12.21 -4.95 16.62
N LEU A 5 12.00 -4.10 15.61
CA LEU A 5 12.22 -4.38 14.18
C LEU A 5 13.71 -4.24 13.77
N GLY A 6 14.63 -3.98 14.71
CA GLY A 6 16.06 -3.80 14.42
C GLY A 6 16.42 -2.43 13.84
N PHE A 7 15.50 -1.45 13.89
CA PHE A 7 15.79 -0.08 13.50
C PHE A 7 16.33 0.72 14.69
N GLY A 8 17.66 0.87 14.72
CA GLY A 8 18.28 1.96 15.46
C GLY A 8 17.90 3.30 14.83
N LYS A 9 17.76 4.35 15.65
CA LYS A 9 17.34 5.71 15.23
C LYS A 9 18.09 6.20 13.98
N THR A 10 19.41 5.96 13.94
CA THR A 10 20.32 6.36 12.86
C THR A 10 20.02 5.67 11.52
N ARG A 11 19.80 4.35 11.51
CA ARG A 11 19.55 3.59 10.27
C ARG A 11 18.23 3.98 9.61
N MET A 12 17.21 4.28 10.41
CA MET A 12 15.91 4.72 9.88
C MET A 12 16.03 6.13 9.28
N GLU A 13 16.76 7.03 9.94
CA GLU A 13 17.01 8.37 9.43
C GLU A 13 17.78 8.36 8.09
N GLU A 14 18.72 7.41 7.91
CA GLU A 14 19.43 7.22 6.65
C GLU A 14 18.49 6.79 5.52
N LEU A 15 17.65 5.77 5.76
CA LEU A 15 16.68 5.30 4.76
C LEU A 15 15.67 6.38 4.36
N LEU A 16 15.22 7.19 5.33
CA LEU A 16 14.32 8.31 5.05
C LEU A 16 15.02 9.43 4.25
N LYS A 17 16.28 9.72 4.54
CA LYS A 17 17.07 10.69 3.77
C LYS A 17 17.26 10.23 2.33
N GLU A 18 17.56 8.95 2.12
CA GLU A 18 17.66 8.36 0.78
C GLU A 18 16.33 8.49 0.00
N GLU A 19 15.19 8.21 0.65
CA GLU A 19 13.88 8.34 0.01
C GLU A 19 13.53 9.80 -0.33
N ILE A 20 13.86 10.77 0.54
CA ILE A 20 13.64 12.19 0.27
C ILE A 20 14.43 12.63 -0.96
N LEU A 21 15.69 12.19 -1.09
CA LEU A 21 16.52 12.51 -2.25
C LEU A 21 15.94 11.92 -3.54
N GLU A 22 15.46 10.68 -3.49
CA GLU A 22 14.84 10.03 -4.65
C GLU A 22 13.51 10.70 -5.03
N PHE A 23 12.70 11.09 -4.03
CA PHE A 23 11.47 11.83 -4.25
C PHE A 23 11.72 13.19 -4.92
N LEU A 24 12.74 13.93 -4.46
CA LEU A 24 13.13 15.21 -5.07
C LEU A 24 13.60 15.03 -6.53
N ARG A 25 14.39 13.99 -6.82
CA ARG A 25 14.77 13.65 -8.21
C ARG A 25 13.55 13.36 -9.08
N CYS A 26 12.63 12.56 -8.56
CA CYS A 26 11.37 12.28 -9.26
C CYS A 26 10.56 13.54 -9.53
N ILE A 27 10.61 14.59 -8.70
CA ILE A 27 9.98 15.88 -8.98
C ILE A 27 10.75 16.65 -10.05
N GLU A 28 12.08 16.67 -9.95
CA GLU A 28 12.96 17.38 -10.88
C GLU A 28 12.85 16.85 -12.32
N ASP A 29 12.69 15.52 -12.47
CA ASP A 29 12.48 14.84 -13.77
C ASP A 29 11.21 15.29 -14.51
N TYR A 30 10.23 15.89 -13.82
CA TYR A 30 9.05 16.45 -14.51
C TYR A 30 9.36 17.78 -15.21
N HIS A 31 10.53 18.40 -15.00
CA HIS A 31 10.97 19.63 -15.68
C HIS A 31 9.91 20.76 -15.70
N GLY A 32 9.18 20.93 -14.60
CA GLY A 32 8.12 21.94 -14.47
C GLY A 32 6.77 21.56 -15.10
N SER A 33 6.64 20.34 -15.62
CA SER A 33 5.37 19.80 -16.11
C SER A 33 4.38 19.55 -14.96
N PRO A 34 3.06 19.61 -15.21
CA PRO A 34 2.06 19.29 -14.21
C PRO A 34 2.25 17.86 -13.66
N VAL A 35 2.43 17.75 -12.35
CA VAL A 35 2.60 16.46 -11.67
C VAL A 35 1.31 16.07 -10.96
N LYS A 36 0.89 14.81 -11.09
CA LYS A 36 -0.11 14.23 -10.20
C LYS A 36 0.53 13.95 -8.85
N LEU A 37 0.49 14.95 -7.96
CA LEU A 37 1.12 14.89 -6.64
C LEU A 37 0.65 13.68 -5.81
N ALA A 38 -0.62 13.29 -5.94
CA ALA A 38 -1.16 12.11 -5.27
C ALA A 38 -0.39 10.83 -5.65
N ASP A 39 -0.14 10.61 -6.94
CA ASP A 39 0.58 9.42 -7.42
C ASP A 39 2.03 9.41 -6.93
N LEU A 40 2.69 10.58 -6.92
CA LEU A 40 4.06 10.74 -6.45
C LEU A 40 4.18 10.46 -4.94
N LEU A 41 3.29 11.04 -4.15
CA LEU A 41 3.25 10.84 -2.69
C LEU A 41 2.87 9.41 -2.33
N THR A 42 1.91 8.80 -3.03
CA THR A 42 1.55 7.40 -2.82
C THR A 42 2.74 6.48 -3.10
N SER A 43 3.49 6.74 -4.16
CA SER A 43 4.70 5.97 -4.47
C SER A 43 5.78 6.10 -3.38
N SER A 44 6.00 7.31 -2.85
CA SER A 44 7.02 7.55 -1.82
C SER A 44 6.62 7.04 -0.43
N THR A 45 5.36 7.27 -0.03
CA THR A 45 4.84 6.76 1.25
C THR A 45 4.80 5.24 1.30
N SER A 46 4.45 4.59 0.18
CA SER A 46 4.57 3.13 0.04
C SER A 46 6.01 2.67 0.21
N ASN A 47 6.99 3.45 -0.28
CA ASN A 47 8.40 3.11 -0.14
C ASN A 47 8.91 3.22 1.31
N ASN A 48 8.46 4.22 2.05
CA ASN A 48 8.73 4.33 3.50
C ASN A 48 8.17 3.12 4.26
N ILE A 49 6.97 2.67 3.91
CA ILE A 49 6.35 1.49 4.51
C ILE A 49 7.09 0.21 4.11
N ALA A 50 7.50 0.07 2.85
CA ALA A 50 8.31 -1.05 2.39
C ALA A 50 9.69 -1.08 3.07
N ALA A 51 10.33 0.08 3.25
CA ALA A 51 11.58 0.20 3.98
C ALA A 51 11.42 -0.24 5.44
N LEU A 52 10.29 0.09 6.08
CA LEU A 52 9.96 -0.39 7.43
C LEU A 52 9.76 -1.91 7.50
N ILE A 53 9.06 -2.49 6.53
CA ILE A 53 8.75 -3.93 6.52
C ILE A 53 9.98 -4.76 6.16
N PHE A 54 10.75 -4.34 5.16
CA PHE A 54 11.85 -5.12 4.59
C PHE A 54 13.24 -4.68 5.05
N GLY A 55 13.36 -3.57 5.78
CA GLY A 55 14.65 -3.04 6.23
C GLY A 55 15.51 -2.41 5.13
N LYS A 56 14.95 -2.16 3.95
CA LYS A 56 15.65 -1.60 2.79
C LYS A 56 14.72 -0.82 1.86
N VAL A 57 15.24 0.23 1.22
CA VAL A 57 14.52 0.96 0.17
C VAL A 57 14.40 0.07 -1.07
N LEU A 58 13.16 -0.13 -1.56
CA LEU A 58 12.91 -0.86 -2.81
C LEU A 58 12.95 0.14 -3.98
N LYS A 59 13.71 -0.18 -5.02
CA LYS A 59 13.79 0.67 -6.22
C LYS A 59 12.44 0.71 -6.95
N PRO A 60 12.13 1.79 -7.67
CA PRO A 60 10.90 1.89 -8.48
C PRO A 60 10.71 0.72 -9.46
N SER A 61 11.80 0.21 -10.02
CA SER A 61 11.81 -0.92 -10.96
C SER A 61 11.72 -2.30 -10.30
N ASP A 62 11.70 -2.40 -8.96
CA ASP A 62 11.68 -3.68 -8.27
C ASP A 62 10.29 -4.35 -8.43
N PRO A 63 10.20 -5.58 -8.97
CA PRO A 63 8.94 -6.28 -9.13
C PRO A 63 8.22 -6.51 -7.79
N LYS A 64 8.94 -6.60 -6.66
CA LYS A 64 8.32 -6.69 -5.33
C LYS A 64 7.57 -5.41 -4.97
N ARG A 65 8.11 -4.24 -5.34
CA ARG A 65 7.47 -2.95 -5.12
C ARG A 65 6.22 -2.79 -5.98
N GLN A 66 6.29 -3.20 -7.25
CA GLN A 66 5.14 -3.14 -8.15
C GLN A 66 3.99 -4.03 -7.65
N LYS A 67 4.31 -5.24 -7.19
CA LYS A 67 3.32 -6.15 -6.62
C LYS A 67 2.69 -5.58 -5.35
N LEU A 68 3.49 -5.04 -4.43
CA LEU A 68 3.00 -4.41 -3.20
C LEU A 68 2.04 -3.24 -3.50
N ASN A 69 2.41 -2.36 -4.43
CA ASN A 69 1.57 -1.23 -4.83
C ASN A 69 0.24 -1.69 -5.46
N TYR A 70 0.30 -2.72 -6.31
CA TYR A 70 -0.90 -3.32 -6.90
C TYR A 70 -1.83 -3.87 -5.82
N ASP A 71 -1.30 -4.66 -4.88
CA ASP A 71 -2.07 -5.28 -3.81
C ASP A 71 -2.69 -4.22 -2.89
N LEU A 72 -1.94 -3.18 -2.50
CA LEU A 72 -2.46 -2.07 -1.68
C LEU A 72 -3.57 -1.29 -2.37
N ASN A 73 -3.41 -1.00 -3.66
CA ASN A 73 -4.44 -0.29 -4.43
C ASN A 73 -5.72 -1.14 -4.58
N GLU A 74 -5.57 -2.44 -4.81
CA GLU A 74 -6.69 -3.36 -4.91
C GLU A 74 -7.44 -3.50 -3.57
N VAL A 75 -6.71 -3.56 -2.45
CA VAL A 75 -7.31 -3.52 -1.11
C VAL A 75 -8.08 -2.22 -0.90
N GLY A 76 -7.50 -1.06 -1.24
CA GLY A 76 -8.16 0.24 -1.14
C GLY A 76 -9.44 0.31 -1.98
N ARG A 77 -9.38 -0.17 -3.23
CA ARG A 77 -10.53 -0.22 -4.15
C ARG A 77 -11.66 -1.08 -3.61
N ILE A 78 -11.34 -2.28 -3.11
CA ILE A 78 -12.31 -3.19 -2.54
C ILE A 78 -12.90 -2.61 -1.25
N ALA A 79 -12.06 -2.07 -0.35
CA ALA A 79 -12.50 -1.45 0.88
C ALA A 79 -13.44 -0.27 0.63
N GLY A 80 -13.12 0.59 -0.35
CA GLY A 80 -13.99 1.68 -0.79
C GLY A 80 -15.33 1.18 -1.35
N ALA A 81 -15.31 0.14 -2.19
CA ALA A 81 -16.52 -0.45 -2.76
C ALA A 81 -17.42 -1.14 -1.71
N LEU A 82 -16.84 -1.60 -0.60
CA LEU A 82 -17.56 -2.25 0.50
C LEU A 82 -17.84 -1.29 1.66
N PHE A 83 -17.37 -0.05 1.59
CA PHE A 83 -17.46 0.93 2.68
C PHE A 83 -18.91 1.22 3.08
N TRP A 84 -19.83 1.20 2.12
CA TRP A 84 -21.26 1.39 2.35
C TRP A 84 -21.86 0.29 3.27
N GLN A 85 -21.27 -0.91 3.32
CA GLN A 85 -21.74 -2.00 4.18
C GLN A 85 -21.54 -1.70 5.66
N ILE A 86 -20.59 -0.82 6.00
CA ILE A 86 -20.37 -0.33 7.37
C ILE A 86 -21.53 0.58 7.80
N PHE A 87 -22.00 1.44 6.90
CA PHE A 87 -23.10 2.38 7.18
C PHE A 87 -24.49 1.72 7.07
N PHE A 88 -24.63 0.70 6.22
CA PHE A 88 -25.91 0.01 5.99
C PHE A 88 -25.78 -1.51 6.15
N PRO A 89 -25.53 -2.00 7.37
CA PRO A 89 -25.35 -3.44 7.65
C PRO A 89 -26.60 -4.27 7.33
N TRP A 90 -27.80 -3.67 7.36
CA TRP A 90 -29.06 -4.35 7.04
C TRP A 90 -29.19 -4.67 5.53
N ILE A 91 -28.75 -3.78 4.63
CA ILE A 91 -28.73 -4.06 3.17
C ILE A 91 -27.70 -5.15 2.87
N ALA A 92 -26.54 -5.13 3.55
CA ALA A 92 -25.55 -6.20 3.44
C ALA A 92 -26.16 -7.55 3.89
N ALA A 93 -26.86 -7.58 5.02
CA ALA A 93 -27.55 -8.78 5.50
C ALA A 93 -28.59 -9.30 4.48
N ILE A 94 -29.38 -8.42 3.86
CA ILE A 94 -30.35 -8.78 2.81
C ILE A 94 -29.65 -9.38 1.59
N MET A 95 -28.58 -8.76 1.08
CA MET A 95 -27.83 -9.32 -0.05
C MET A 95 -27.22 -10.70 0.26
N THR A 96 -26.79 -10.91 1.51
CA THR A 96 -26.32 -12.23 1.93
C THR A 96 -27.43 -13.26 2.07
N PHE A 97 -28.63 -12.85 2.47
CA PHE A 97 -29.81 -13.71 2.55
C PHE A 97 -30.27 -14.17 1.16
N PHE A 98 -30.16 -13.30 0.14
CA PHE A 98 -30.44 -13.63 -1.25
C PHE A 98 -29.25 -14.28 -2.01
N ASN A 99 -28.11 -14.54 -1.36
CA ASN A 99 -26.90 -15.11 -1.98
C ASN A 99 -26.31 -14.30 -3.16
N LEU A 100 -26.63 -13.00 -3.26
CA LEU A 100 -26.09 -12.08 -4.25
C LEU A 100 -24.82 -11.43 -3.68
N GLY A 101 -23.64 -12.01 -3.90
CA GLY A 101 -22.38 -11.36 -3.54
C GLY A 101 -21.12 -12.20 -3.71
N ASP A 102 -20.08 -11.58 -4.27
CA ASP A 102 -18.80 -12.18 -4.65
C ASP A 102 -17.87 -12.44 -3.44
N LYS A 103 -18.41 -13.02 -2.36
CA LYS A 103 -17.69 -13.31 -1.10
C LYS A 103 -16.43 -14.16 -1.30
N ARG A 104 -16.41 -14.99 -2.36
CA ARG A 104 -15.25 -15.80 -2.76
C ARG A 104 -14.08 -14.95 -3.28
N LYS A 105 -14.35 -13.79 -3.87
CA LYS A 105 -13.33 -12.90 -4.41
C LYS A 105 -12.67 -12.09 -3.29
N LEU A 106 -13.47 -11.61 -2.33
CA LEU A 106 -12.98 -10.95 -1.11
C LEU A 106 -12.15 -11.89 -0.23
N SER A 107 -12.63 -13.11 0.00
CA SER A 107 -11.90 -14.13 0.78
C SER A 107 -10.54 -14.48 0.16
N ARG A 108 -10.47 -14.59 -1.19
CA ARG A 108 -9.22 -14.84 -1.90
C ARG A 108 -8.25 -13.67 -1.82
N ALA A 109 -8.73 -12.44 -1.99
CA ALA A 109 -7.90 -11.24 -1.86
C ALA A 109 -7.30 -11.11 -0.45
N LEU A 110 -8.09 -11.36 0.60
CA LEU A 110 -7.61 -11.33 1.99
C LEU A 110 -6.60 -12.45 2.30
N ALA A 111 -6.75 -13.62 1.67
CA ALA A 111 -5.82 -14.74 1.84
C ALA A 111 -4.46 -14.46 1.18
N GLU A 112 -4.44 -13.85 -0.01
CA GLU A 112 -3.21 -13.45 -0.72
C GLU A 112 -2.41 -12.40 0.08
N VAL A 113 -3.08 -11.36 0.57
CA VAL A 113 -2.43 -10.32 1.41
C VAL A 113 -1.84 -10.93 2.68
N LYS A 114 -2.57 -11.84 3.34
CA LYS A 114 -2.08 -12.53 4.54
C LYS A 114 -0.87 -13.42 4.26
N LYS A 115 -0.79 -14.04 3.08
CA LYS A 115 0.33 -14.87 2.67
C LYS A 115 1.58 -14.02 2.41
N TYR A 116 1.40 -12.86 1.77
CA TYR A 116 2.49 -11.91 1.52
C TYR A 116 3.11 -11.34 2.79
N CYS A 117 2.32 -11.11 3.85
CA CYS A 117 2.83 -10.66 5.16
C CYS A 117 3.59 -11.73 5.96
N ARG A 118 3.59 -13.00 5.52
CA ARG A 118 4.17 -14.13 6.27
C ARG A 118 5.47 -14.67 5.65
N GLU A 119 5.82 -14.24 4.44
CA GLU A 119 7.12 -14.47 3.78
C GLU A 119 8.08 -13.31 4.06
#